data_AF-A0A7J3Z6A1-F1
#
_entry.id   AF-A0A7J3Z6A1-F1
#
_cell.length_a   1.000
_cell.length_b   1.000
_cell.length_c   1.000
_cell.angle_alpha   90.00
_cell.angle_beta   90.00
_cell.angle_gamma   90.00
#
_symmetry.space_group_name_H-M   'P 1'
#
loop_
_entity.id
_entity.type
_entity.pdbx_description
1 polymer ?
#
loop_
_entity_poly.entity_id
_entity_poly.type
_entity_poly.pdbx_seq_one_letter_code
_entity_poly.pdbx_strand_id
1 'polypeptide(L)'
;MHLTKARIALVIVEVTSIPLLLLSAIYVITGYQLVYPDKIWLFPSPRAIHADKVLRVATIALGALHGVAGVVLLCERKIRNKFTRSVVELVVLIIIAVLFIMLLIADIIY
;
A
#
# COMPACT_ATOMS: atom_id res chain seq x y z
N MET A 1 -24.22 -10.70 13.40
CA MET A 1 -23.69 -9.32 13.21
C MET A 1 -23.48 -9.12 11.71
N HIS A 2 -24.31 -8.32 11.03
CA HIS A 2 -24.09 -8.05 9.60
C HIS A 2 -22.86 -7.15 9.43
N LEU A 3 -21.84 -7.65 8.75
CA LEU A 3 -20.66 -6.85 8.38
C LEU A 3 -21.05 -5.95 7.21
N THR A 4 -21.07 -4.63 7.44
CA THR A 4 -21.21 -3.67 6.35
C THR A 4 -19.87 -3.52 5.63
N LYS A 5 -19.92 -3.22 4.34
CA LYS A 5 -18.72 -2.95 3.52
C LYS A 5 -17.80 -1.91 4.17
N ALA A 6 -18.39 -0.83 4.69
CA ALA A 6 -17.65 0.22 5.40
C ALA A 6 -16.94 -0.29 6.66
N ARG A 7 -17.55 -1.22 7.41
CA ARG A 7 -16.94 -1.81 8.61
C ARG A 7 -15.77 -2.73 8.25
N ILE A 8 -15.91 -3.53 7.21
CA ILE A 8 -14.80 -4.37 6.70
C ILE A 8 -13.65 -3.48 6.25
N ALA A 9 -13.94 -2.44 5.46
CA ALA A 9 -12.94 -1.49 4.98
C ALA A 9 -12.22 -0.78 6.15
N LEU A 10 -12.96 -0.36 7.18
CA LEU A 10 -12.37 0.27 8.36
C LEU A 10 -11.38 -0.68 9.07
N VAL A 11 -11.77 -1.92 9.32
CA VAL A 11 -10.90 -2.91 9.97
C VAL A 11 -9.63 -3.15 9.14
N ILE A 12 -9.76 -3.28 7.81
CA ILE A 12 -8.59 -3.45 6.94
C ILE A 12 -7.66 -2.25 7.05
N VAL A 13 -8.18 -1.03 6.98
CA VAL A 13 -7.38 0.21 7.11
C VAL A 13 -6.67 0.25 8.46
N GLU A 14 -7.37 -0.03 9.55
CA GLU A 14 -6.80 -0.02 10.90
C GLU A 14 -5.67 -1.05 11.04
N VAL A 15 -5.90 -2.30 10.65
CA VAL A 15 -4.92 -3.38 10.76
C VAL A 15 -3.71 -3.15 9.86
N THR A 16 -3.91 -2.60 8.65
CA THR A 16 -2.82 -2.36 7.70
C THR A 16 -2.03 -1.09 7.97
N SER A 17 -2.60 -0.10 8.67
CA SER A 17 -2.00 1.22 8.86
C SER A 17 -0.64 1.20 9.55
N ILE A 18 -0.51 0.52 10.69
CA ILE A 18 0.73 0.49 11.48
C ILE A 18 1.84 -0.28 10.74
N PRO A 19 1.62 -1.51 10.23
CA PRO A 19 2.64 -2.23 9.47
C PRO A 19 3.08 -1.47 8.22
N LEU A 20 2.13 -0.88 7.48
CA LEU A 20 2.43 -0.11 6.28
C LEU A 20 3.21 1.15 6.60
N LEU A 21 2.87 1.88 7.67
CA LEU A 21 3.60 3.06 8.11
C LEU A 21 5.06 2.71 8.44
N LEU A 22 5.29 1.63 9.18
CA LEU A 22 6.63 1.19 9.55
C LEU A 22 7.46 0.84 8.31
N LEU A 23 6.92 0.00 7.42
CA LEU A 23 7.60 -0.35 6.17
C LEU A 23 7.87 0.88 5.31
N SER A 24 6.89 1.76 5.13
CA SER A 24 7.05 3.00 4.35
C SER A 24 8.16 3.87 4.94
N ALA A 25 8.22 4.04 6.27
CA ALA A 25 9.28 4.79 6.93
C ALA A 25 10.66 4.18 6.69
N ILE A 26 10.79 2.84 6.83
CA ILE A 26 12.04 2.13 6.55
C ILE A 26 12.46 2.35 5.09
N TYR A 27 11.55 2.16 4.13
CA TYR A 27 11.82 2.34 2.70
C TYR A 27 12.22 3.78 2.36
N VAL A 28 11.55 4.77 2.95
CA VAL A 28 11.88 6.19 2.74
C VAL A 28 13.26 6.51 3.30
N ILE A 29 13.55 6.17 4.56
CA ILE A 29 14.84 6.48 5.20
C ILE A 29 15.99 5.80 4.45
N THR A 30 15.85 4.51 4.16
CA THR A 30 16.87 3.76 3.42
C THR A 30 17.02 4.25 1.99
N GLY A 31 15.93 4.68 1.33
CA GLY A 31 15.97 5.32 0.02
C GLY A 31 16.77 6.62 0.04
N TYR A 32 16.56 7.49 1.03
CA TYR A 32 17.37 8.70 1.21
C TYR A 32 18.84 8.39 1.48
N GLN A 33 19.13 7.34 2.27
CA GLN A 33 20.49 6.89 2.50
C GLN A 33 21.17 6.36 1.22
N LEU A 34 20.43 5.72 0.30
CA LEU A 34 20.98 5.31 -1.01
C LEU A 34 21.34 6.50 -1.90
N VAL A 35 20.55 7.57 -1.84
CA VAL A 35 20.79 8.79 -2.62
C VAL A 35 21.91 9.65 -2.02
N TYR A 36 22.03 9.69 -0.69
CA TYR A 36 23.01 10.51 0.03
C TYR A 36 23.83 9.68 1.04
N PRO A 37 24.65 8.73 0.57
CA PRO A 37 25.36 7.78 1.45
C PRO A 37 26.31 8.47 2.45
N ASP A 38 26.86 9.62 2.10
CA ASP A 38 27.81 10.36 2.96
C ASP A 38 27.12 11.23 4.03
N LYS A 39 25.79 11.41 3.94
CA LYS A 39 25.02 12.30 4.85
C LYS A 39 24.16 11.55 5.84
N ILE A 40 23.71 10.35 5.47
CA ILE A 40 22.78 9.55 6.28
C ILE A 40 23.38 8.16 6.39
N TRP A 41 23.72 7.74 7.61
CA TRP A 41 24.21 6.38 7.85
C TRP A 41 23.49 5.79 9.06
N LEU A 42 22.30 5.26 8.81
CA LEU A 42 21.45 4.63 9.83
C LEU A 42 21.41 3.11 9.68
N PHE A 43 21.43 2.62 8.44
CA PHE A 43 21.36 1.20 8.14
C PHE A 43 22.69 0.68 7.59
N PRO A 44 23.18 -0.51 8.02
CA PRO A 44 24.43 -1.07 7.51
C PRO A 44 24.35 -1.44 6.03
N SER A 45 23.20 -1.92 5.57
CA SER A 45 22.98 -2.35 4.19
C SER A 45 21.60 -1.88 3.68
N PRO A 46 21.46 -0.58 3.34
CA PRO A 46 20.20 -0.04 2.83
C PRO A 46 19.79 -0.70 1.50
N ARG A 47 20.76 -1.15 0.68
CA ARG A 47 20.48 -1.89 -0.56
C ARG A 47 19.82 -3.25 -0.30
N ALA A 48 20.26 -3.97 0.73
CA ALA A 48 19.66 -5.26 1.08
C ALA A 48 18.19 -5.13 1.47
N ILE A 49 17.81 -4.03 2.15
CA ILE A 49 16.42 -3.76 2.53
C ILE A 49 15.52 -3.60 1.30
N HIS A 50 15.96 -2.84 0.29
CA HIS A 50 15.21 -2.68 -0.97
C HIS A 50 15.25 -3.93 -1.85
N ALA A 51 16.34 -4.71 -1.77
CA ALA A 51 16.50 -5.96 -2.50
C ALA A 51 15.78 -7.16 -1.84
N ASP A 52 15.29 -7.02 -0.60
CA ASP A 52 14.59 -8.08 0.09
C ASP A 52 13.18 -8.30 -0.49
N LYS A 53 12.96 -9.49 -1.05
CA LYS A 53 11.69 -9.86 -1.70
C LYS A 53 10.52 -9.91 -0.73
N VAL A 54 10.74 -10.34 0.51
CA VAL A 54 9.67 -10.41 1.52
C VAL A 54 9.21 -9.00 1.88
N LEU A 55 10.14 -8.07 2.10
CA LEU A 55 9.82 -6.68 2.39
C LEU A 55 9.11 -5.99 1.22
N ARG A 56 9.54 -6.23 -0.02
CA ARG A 56 8.88 -5.66 -1.21
C ARG A 56 7.46 -6.18 -1.37
N VAL A 57 7.28 -7.49 -1.36
CA VAL A 57 5.95 -8.12 -1.49
C VAL A 57 5.04 -7.72 -0.33
N ALA A 58 5.54 -7.64 0.90
CA ALA A 58 4.78 -7.18 2.05
C ALA A 58 4.33 -5.72 1.89
N THR A 59 5.23 -4.82 1.45
CA THR A 59 4.92 -3.41 1.20
C THR A 59 3.86 -3.27 0.10
N ILE A 60 4.01 -4.05 -0.98
CA ILE A 60 3.07 -4.13 -2.10
C ILE A 60 1.68 -4.58 -1.59
N ALA A 61 1.61 -5.72 -0.91
CA ALA A 61 0.35 -6.27 -0.42
C ALA A 61 -0.36 -5.34 0.59
N LEU A 62 0.40 -4.78 1.55
CA LEU A 62 -0.14 -3.86 2.55
C LEU A 62 -0.62 -2.55 1.90
N GLY A 63 0.16 -1.99 0.97
CA GLY A 63 -0.22 -0.80 0.22
C GLY A 63 -1.50 -1.00 -0.58
N ALA A 64 -1.64 -2.16 -1.25
CA ALA A 64 -2.83 -2.50 -2.02
C ALA A 64 -4.07 -2.62 -1.13
N LEU A 65 -3.98 -3.41 -0.06
CA LEU A 65 -5.08 -3.62 0.87
C LEU A 65 -5.50 -2.31 1.54
N HIS A 66 -4.54 -1.53 2.03
CA HIS A 66 -4.80 -0.24 2.68
C HIS A 66 -5.43 0.76 1.70
N GLY A 67 -4.87 0.87 0.49
CA GLY A 67 -5.36 1.80 -0.53
C GLY A 67 -6.79 1.49 -0.98
N VAL A 68 -7.10 0.23 -1.31
CA VAL A 68 -8.45 -0.18 -1.72
C VAL A 68 -9.45 0.07 -0.59
N ALA A 69 -9.13 -0.40 0.62
CA ALA A 69 -10.03 -0.25 1.75
C ALA A 69 -10.24 1.23 2.13
N GLY A 70 -9.18 2.03 2.10
CA GLY A 70 -9.25 3.47 2.33
C GLY A 70 -10.17 4.19 1.34
N VAL A 71 -10.07 3.84 0.05
CA VAL A 71 -10.93 4.42 -0.99
C VAL A 71 -12.37 3.99 -0.82
N VAL A 72 -12.63 2.70 -0.55
CA VAL A 72 -13.99 2.22 -0.28
C VAL A 72 -14.59 2.98 0.91
N LEU A 73 -13.84 3.13 2.00
CA LEU A 73 -14.30 3.86 3.18
C LEU A 73 -14.56 5.34 2.87
N LEU A 74 -13.70 5.98 2.07
CA LEU A 74 -13.88 7.36 1.64
C LEU A 74 -15.13 7.52 0.78
N CYS A 75 -15.35 6.63 -0.18
CA CYS A 75 -16.50 6.66 -1.06
C CYS A 75 -17.81 6.43 -0.29
N GLU A 76 -17.84 5.47 0.64
CA GLU A 76 -18.99 5.26 1.53
C GLU A 76 -19.31 6.50 2.38
N ARG A 77 -18.29 7.26 2.81
CA ARG A 77 -18.48 8.47 3.64
C ARG A 77 -18.85 9.72 2.84
N LYS A 78 -18.41 9.83 1.58
CA LYS A 78 -18.48 11.09 0.81
C LYS A 78 -19.41 11.03 -0.40
N ILE A 79 -19.63 9.86 -0.99
CA ILE A 79 -20.42 9.71 -2.22
C ILE A 79 -21.78 9.09 -1.87
N ARG A 80 -22.83 9.93 -1.89
CA ARG A 80 -24.21 9.51 -1.61
C ARG A 80 -24.83 8.70 -2.75
N ASN A 81 -24.47 9.02 -3.99
CA ASN A 81 -24.99 8.33 -5.17
C ASN A 81 -24.33 6.95 -5.30
N LYS A 82 -25.15 5.88 -5.23
CA LYS A 82 -24.67 4.50 -5.29
C LYS A 82 -23.94 4.17 -6.60
N PHE A 83 -24.44 4.67 -7.72
CA PHE A 83 -23.82 4.43 -9.04
C PHE A 83 -22.45 5.10 -9.14
N THR A 84 -22.37 6.40 -8.81
CA THR A 84 -21.10 7.14 -8.80
C THR A 84 -20.08 6.48 -7.88
N ARG A 85 -20.51 6.05 -6.69
CA ARG A 85 -19.65 5.33 -5.74
C ARG A 85 -19.07 4.05 -6.36
N SER A 86 -19.93 3.21 -6.95
CA SER A 86 -19.48 1.97 -7.57
C SER A 86 -18.52 2.21 -8.74
N VAL A 87 -18.74 3.26 -9.55
CA VAL A 87 -17.83 3.62 -10.64
C VAL A 87 -16.47 4.05 -10.10
N VAL A 88 -16.42 4.93 -9.09
CA VAL A 88 -15.16 5.39 -8.49
C VAL A 88 -14.38 4.24 -7.86
N GLU A 89 -15.06 3.37 -7.11
CA GLU A 89 -14.45 2.20 -6.51
C GLU A 89 -13.88 1.24 -7.57
N LEU A 90 -14.62 1.01 -8.66
CA LEU A 90 -14.15 0.14 -9.76
C LEU A 90 -12.92 0.73 -10.45
N VAL A 91 -12.94 2.03 -10.76
CA VAL A 91 -11.80 2.72 -11.40
C VAL A 91 -10.56 2.62 -10.52
N VAL A 92 -10.68 2.90 -9.23
CA VAL A 92 -9.56 2.82 -8.29
C VAL A 92 -9.07 1.39 -8.12
N LEU A 93 -9.98 0.41 -8.05
CA LEU A 93 -9.62 -1.00 -7.98
C LEU A 93 -8.81 -1.43 -9.22
N ILE A 94 -9.21 -0.99 -10.42
CA ILE A 94 -8.46 -1.27 -11.65
C ILE A 94 -7.07 -0.64 -11.62
N ILE A 95 -6.96 0.64 -11.25
CA ILE A 95 -5.67 1.34 -11.18
C ILE A 95 -4.73 0.63 -10.20
N ILE A 96 -5.21 0.33 -9.01
CA ILE A 96 -4.46 -0.40 -7.99
C ILE A 96 -4.06 -1.78 -8.54
N ALA A 97 -5.01 -2.56 -9.06
CA ALA A 97 -4.73 -3.90 -9.56
C ALA A 97 -3.64 -3.89 -10.65
N VAL A 98 -3.71 -2.96 -11.60
CA VAL A 98 -2.70 -2.82 -12.66
C VAL A 98 -1.32 -2.49 -12.08
N LEU A 99 -1.23 -1.51 -11.18
CA LEU A 99 0.04 -1.13 -10.55
C LEU A 99 0.66 -2.29 -9.77
N PHE A 100 -0.15 -2.99 -8.96
CA PHE A 100 0.36 -4.10 -8.14
C PHE A 100 0.71 -5.34 -8.96
N ILE A 101 -0.04 -5.65 -10.01
CA ILE A 101 0.31 -6.73 -10.95
C ILE A 101 1.65 -6.41 -11.63
N MET A 102 1.86 -5.17 -12.09
CA MET A 102 3.13 -4.77 -12.71
C MET A 102 4.31 -4.94 -11.74
N LEU A 103 4.15 -4.52 -10.48
CA LEU A 103 5.20 -4.67 -9.46
C LEU A 103 5.47 -6.14 -9.11
N LEU A 104 4.44 -6.97 -8.99
CA LEU A 104 4.60 -8.40 -8.74
C LEU A 104 5.26 -9.13 -9.91
N ILE A 105 4.92 -8.76 -11.15
CA ILE A 105 5.59 -9.29 -12.34
C ILE A 105 7.07 -8.93 -12.31
N ALA A 106 7.41 -7.67 -11.97
CA ALA A 106 8.80 -7.25 -11.83
C ALA A 106 9.55 -8.11 -10.80
N ASP A 107 8.93 -8.42 -9.66
CA ASP A 107 9.50 -9.27 -8.59
C ASP A 107 9.60 -10.77 -8.92
N ILE A 108 8.91 -11.24 -9.97
CA ILE A 108 8.98 -12.61 -10.46
C ILE A 108 10.05 -12.73 -11.55
N ILE A 109 10.17 -11.72 -12.41
CA ILE A 109 11.06 -11.74 -13.57
C ILE A 109 12.50 -11.36 -13.19
N TYR A 110 12.67 -10.38 -12.29
CA TYR A 110 13.96 -9.82 -11.89
C TYR A 110 14.27 -10.15 -10.43
#